data_AF-A0AAU4GKR8-F1
#
_entry.id   AF-A0AAU4GKR8-F1
#
_cell.length_a   1.000
_cell.length_b   1.000
_cell.length_c   1.000
_cell.angle_alpha   90.00
_cell.angle_beta   90.00
_cell.angle_gamma   90.00
#
_symmetry.space_group_name_H-M   'P 1'
#
loop_
_entity.id
_entity.type
_entity.pdbx_description
1 polymer ?
#
loop_
_entity_poly.entity_id
_entity_poly.type
_entity_poly.pdbx_seq_one_letter_code
_entity_poly.pdbx_strand_id
1 'polypeptide(L)'
;MTPPGHQVAPQELAHQVTALTQLGKQTGELVGSAGRLAERTPQLGTAPPALHLAQRLREAAGETGLTGEIGAADTELTGFHDALQTTVRRYLDQESEAEHALKQVGRSAE
;
A
#
# COMPACT_ATOMS: atom_id res chain seq x y z
N MET A 1 10.88 10.48 -34.43
CA MET A 1 10.49 9.45 -33.44
C MET A 1 9.41 10.05 -32.58
N THR A 2 8.15 9.74 -32.87
CA THR A 2 7.02 10.13 -32.03
C THR A 2 7.12 9.33 -30.72
N PRO A 3 7.06 9.95 -29.53
CA PRO A 3 7.06 9.19 -28.28
C PRO A 3 5.89 8.20 -28.28
N PRO A 4 6.04 7.00 -27.70
CA PRO A 4 4.93 6.07 -27.59
C PRO A 4 3.81 6.76 -26.79
N GLY A 5 2.66 6.97 -27.43
CA GLY A 5 1.47 7.47 -26.76
C GLY A 5 1.06 6.45 -25.71
N HIS A 6 1.21 6.79 -24.43
CA HIS A 6 0.74 5.95 -23.34
C HIS A 6 -0.78 6.05 -23.27
N GLN A 7 -1.47 4.99 -23.66
CA GLN A 7 -2.92 4.89 -23.48
C GLN A 7 -3.18 4.51 -22.03
N VAL A 8 -3.56 5.49 -21.23
CA VAL A 8 -3.96 5.29 -19.84
C VAL A 8 -5.41 4.84 -19.81
N ALA A 9 -5.71 3.74 -19.12
CA ALA A 9 -7.08 3.28 -18.84
C ALA A 9 -7.47 3.70 -17.41
N PRO A 10 -8.10 4.87 -17.20
CA PRO A 10 -8.28 5.43 -15.87
C PRO A 10 -9.15 4.55 -14.96
N GLN A 11 -10.09 3.81 -15.56
CA GLN A 11 -10.96 2.86 -14.84
C GLN A 11 -10.19 1.65 -14.31
N GLU A 12 -9.26 1.10 -15.09
CA GLU A 12 -8.41 -0.02 -14.65
C GLU A 12 -7.48 0.42 -13.52
N LEU A 13 -6.92 1.63 -13.62
CA LEU A 13 -6.11 2.21 -12.56
C LEU A 13 -6.93 2.47 -11.29
N ALA A 14 -8.15 2.96 -11.39
CA ALA A 14 -9.04 3.14 -10.24
C ALA A 14 -9.36 1.80 -9.53
N HIS A 15 -9.58 0.73 -10.30
CA HIS A 15 -9.75 -0.61 -9.75
C HIS A 15 -8.49 -1.12 -9.04
N GLN A 16 -7.31 -0.93 -9.64
CA GLN A 16 -6.04 -1.31 -9.03
C GLN A 16 -5.76 -0.53 -7.74
N VAL A 17 -6.01 0.78 -7.74
CA VAL A 17 -5.92 1.65 -6.54
C VAL A 17 -6.83 1.12 -5.43
N THR A 18 -8.07 0.76 -5.76
CA THR A 18 -9.04 0.22 -4.78
C THR A 18 -8.58 -1.11 -4.20
N ALA A 19 -8.07 -2.02 -5.04
CA ALA A 19 -7.53 -3.31 -4.60
C ALA A 19 -6.32 -3.12 -3.66
N LEU A 20 -5.42 -2.18 -3.99
CA LEU A 20 -4.28 -1.83 -3.15
C LEU A 20 -4.70 -1.25 -1.80
N THR A 21 -5.73 -0.39 -1.76
CA THR A 21 -6.28 0.10 -0.48
C THR A 21 -6.80 -1.03 0.39
N GLN A 22 -7.49 -2.01 -0.19
CA GLN A 22 -7.98 -3.17 0.56
C GLN A 22 -6.84 -4.02 1.10
N LEU A 23 -5.80 -4.27 0.29
CA LEU A 23 -4.59 -4.97 0.70
C LEU A 23 -3.85 -4.24 1.82
N GLY A 24 -3.71 -2.91 1.72
CA GLY A 24 -3.11 -2.09 2.78
C GLY A 24 -3.88 -2.21 4.09
N LYS A 25 -5.21 -2.11 4.05
CA LYS A 25 -6.05 -2.29 5.26
C LYS A 25 -5.85 -3.67 5.90
N GLN A 26 -5.88 -4.74 5.09
CA GLN A 26 -5.67 -6.10 5.57
C GLN A 26 -4.26 -6.29 6.16
N THR A 27 -3.25 -5.67 5.55
CA THR A 27 -1.86 -5.72 6.03
C THR A 27 -1.72 -4.98 7.36
N GLY A 28 -2.31 -3.79 7.51
CA GLY A 28 -2.36 -3.10 8.80
C GLY A 28 -3.07 -3.89 9.91
N GLU A 29 -4.15 -4.60 9.60
CA GLU A 29 -4.82 -5.51 10.54
C GLU A 29 -3.89 -6.68 10.96
N LEU A 30 -3.06 -7.18 10.04
CA LEU A 30 -2.04 -8.19 10.33
C LEU A 30 -0.91 -7.64 11.20
N VAL A 31 -0.41 -6.43 10.95
CA VAL A 31 0.59 -5.75 11.82
C VAL A 31 0.06 -5.66 13.24
N GLY A 32 -1.18 -5.16 13.41
CA GLY A 32 -1.79 -5.06 14.73
C GLY A 32 -1.98 -6.42 15.41
N SER A 33 -2.28 -7.47 14.63
CA SER A 33 -2.41 -8.83 15.15
C SER A 33 -1.07 -9.44 15.57
N ALA A 34 0.00 -9.20 14.79
CA ALA A 34 1.36 -9.61 15.12
C ALA A 34 1.88 -8.88 16.37
N GLY A 35 1.61 -7.57 16.49
CA GLY A 35 1.97 -6.79 17.69
C GLY A 35 1.32 -7.34 18.96
N ARG A 36 0.00 -7.63 18.92
CA ARG A 36 -0.70 -8.29 20.03
C ARG A 36 -0.14 -9.67 20.36
N LEU A 37 0.34 -10.41 19.36
CA LEU A 37 0.98 -11.70 19.56
C LEU A 37 2.33 -11.55 20.27
N ALA A 38 3.11 -10.52 19.94
CA ALA A 38 4.41 -10.23 20.56
C ALA A 38 4.28 -9.78 22.03
N GLU A 39 3.22 -9.04 22.36
CA GLU A 39 2.94 -8.58 23.72
C GLU A 39 2.46 -9.71 24.64
N ARG A 40 1.85 -10.75 24.07
CA ARG A 40 1.27 -11.85 24.83
C ARG A 40 2.34 -12.87 25.22
N THR A 41 2.51 -13.12 26.51
CA THR A 41 3.35 -14.22 27.02
C THR A 41 2.67 -15.58 26.76
N PRO A 42 3.26 -16.47 25.95
CA PRO A 42 2.73 -17.80 25.71
C PRO A 42 2.71 -18.64 26.99
N GLN A 43 1.57 -19.23 27.33
CA GLN A 43 1.45 -20.14 28.47
C GLN A 43 1.92 -21.55 28.08
N LEU A 44 3.25 -21.74 28.05
CA LEU A 44 3.88 -23.01 27.69
C LEU A 44 4.31 -23.85 28.91
N GLY A 45 4.01 -23.37 30.12
CA GLY A 45 4.46 -23.93 31.40
C GLY A 45 5.59 -23.13 32.05
N THR A 46 6.07 -23.60 33.20
CA THR A 46 7.09 -22.92 34.02
C THR A 46 8.47 -23.56 33.96
N ALA A 47 8.60 -24.68 33.23
CA ALA A 47 9.90 -25.33 33.05
C ALA A 47 10.86 -24.39 32.28
N PRO A 48 12.16 -24.37 32.60
CA PRO A 48 13.12 -23.48 31.92
C PRO A 48 13.10 -23.55 30.37
N PRO A 49 12.98 -24.73 29.73
CA PRO A 49 12.83 -24.81 28.27
C PRO A 49 11.54 -24.16 27.74
N ALA A 50 10.44 -24.25 28.50
CA ALA A 50 9.16 -23.64 28.13
C ALA A 50 9.21 -22.11 28.20
N LEU A 51 9.88 -21.56 29.23
CA LEU A 51 10.13 -20.12 29.34
C LEU A 51 10.99 -19.61 28.19
N HIS A 52 12.04 -20.35 27.84
CA HIS A 52 12.90 -20.00 26.71
C HIS A 52 12.14 -20.02 25.38
N LEU A 53 11.28 -21.02 25.15
CA LEU A 53 10.43 -21.07 23.96
C LEU A 53 9.41 -19.92 23.93
N ALA A 54 8.79 -19.59 25.07
CA ALA A 54 7.87 -18.47 25.19
C ALA A 54 8.55 -17.13 24.84
N GLN A 55 9.79 -16.94 25.28
CA GLN A 55 10.61 -15.78 24.93
C GLN A 55 10.89 -15.73 23.42
N ARG A 56 11.35 -16.84 22.82
CA ARG A 56 11.64 -16.91 21.38
C ARG A 56 10.42 -16.63 20.51
N LEU A 57 9.24 -17.10 20.90
CA LEU A 57 8.00 -16.81 20.18
C LEU A 57 7.64 -15.32 20.24
N ARG A 58 7.86 -14.67 21.37
CA ARG A 58 7.66 -13.22 21.49
C ARG A 58 8.64 -12.42 20.65
N GLU A 59 9.91 -12.81 20.64
CA GLU A 59 10.93 -12.19 19.78
C GLU A 59 10.60 -12.36 18.29
N ALA A 60 10.20 -13.57 17.89
CA ALA A 60 9.80 -13.86 16.51
C ALA A 60 8.53 -13.11 16.08
N ALA A 61 7.60 -12.86 17.01
CA ALA A 61 6.40 -12.06 16.73
C ALA A 61 6.66 -10.54 16.79
N GLY A 62 7.68 -10.09 17.51
CA GLY A 62 7.95 -8.68 17.81
C GLY A 62 8.51 -7.87 16.64
N GLU A 63 9.01 -6.68 16.96
CA GLU A 63 9.52 -5.70 15.98
C GLU A 63 10.68 -6.22 15.14
N THR A 64 11.53 -7.08 15.70
CA THR A 64 12.65 -7.71 14.96
C THR A 64 12.21 -8.91 14.11
N GLY A 65 10.93 -9.27 14.16
CA GLY A 65 10.36 -10.41 13.44
C GLY A 65 9.08 -10.01 12.72
N LEU A 66 8.03 -10.81 12.90
CA LEU A 66 6.79 -10.72 12.14
C LEU A 66 6.17 -9.32 12.13
N THR A 67 6.12 -8.62 13.27
CA THR A 67 5.53 -7.27 13.32
C THR A 67 6.33 -6.28 12.48
N GLY A 68 7.66 -6.35 12.52
CA GLY A 68 8.52 -5.48 11.72
C GLY A 68 8.43 -5.78 10.22
N GLU A 69 8.48 -7.06 9.83
CA GLU A 69 8.39 -7.46 8.43
C GLU A 69 7.06 -7.04 7.79
N ILE A 70 5.94 -7.29 8.47
CA ILE A 70 4.63 -6.89 7.97
C ILE A 70 4.50 -5.35 7.98
N GLY A 71 5.04 -4.66 8.99
CA GLY A 71 5.04 -3.19 9.05
C GLY A 71 5.84 -2.54 7.92
N ALA A 72 6.97 -3.15 7.53
CA ALA A 72 7.73 -2.70 6.37
C ALA A 72 6.93 -2.89 5.07
N ALA A 73 6.29 -4.05 4.90
CA ALA A 73 5.42 -4.30 3.75
C ALA A 73 4.22 -3.33 3.69
N ASP A 74 3.61 -3.01 4.82
CA ASP A 74 2.52 -2.02 4.92
C ASP A 74 2.98 -0.61 4.48
N THR A 75 4.19 -0.23 4.91
CA THR A 75 4.81 1.06 4.52
C THR A 75 5.07 1.11 3.02
N GLU A 76 5.62 0.03 2.44
CA GLU A 76 5.87 -0.05 0.99
C GLU A 76 4.57 -0.02 0.17
N LEU A 77 3.55 -0.76 0.60
CA LEU A 77 2.23 -0.77 -0.04
C LEU A 77 1.58 0.61 -0.01
N THR A 78 1.66 1.30 1.12
CA THR A 78 1.13 2.67 1.27
C THR A 78 1.88 3.63 0.35
N GLY A 79 3.21 3.55 0.30
CA GLY A 79 4.02 4.39 -0.60
C GLY A 79 3.71 4.14 -2.08
N PHE A 80 3.50 2.88 -2.48
CA PHE A 80 3.10 2.54 -3.84
C PHE A 80 1.69 3.06 -4.17
N HIS A 81 0.76 2.95 -3.22
CA HIS A 81 -0.60 3.47 -3.36
C HIS A 81 -0.61 4.98 -3.60
N ASP A 82 0.12 5.75 -2.79
CA ASP A 82 0.21 7.21 -2.91
C ASP A 82 0.85 7.63 -4.24
N ALA A 83 1.88 6.92 -4.68
CA ALA A 83 2.53 7.16 -5.96
C ALA A 83 1.58 6.89 -7.14
N LEU A 84 0.78 5.83 -7.07
CA LEU A 84 -0.20 5.47 -8.09
C LEU A 84 -1.32 6.51 -8.16
N GLN A 85 -1.88 6.91 -7.01
CA GLN A 85 -2.90 7.97 -6.94
C GLN A 85 -2.38 9.31 -7.50
N THR A 86 -1.16 9.69 -7.14
CA THR A 86 -0.52 10.91 -7.65
C THR A 86 -0.37 10.88 -9.17
N THR A 87 0.06 9.72 -9.70
CA THR A 87 0.22 9.51 -11.14
C THR A 87 -1.11 9.61 -11.88
N VAL A 88 -2.14 8.91 -11.39
CA VAL A 88 -3.49 8.94 -11.99
C VAL A 88 -4.04 10.37 -12.02
N ARG A 89 -3.92 11.10 -10.90
CA ARG A 89 -4.37 12.49 -10.82
C ARG A 89 -3.66 13.39 -11.83
N ARG A 90 -2.34 13.26 -11.97
CA ARG A 90 -1.57 14.03 -12.96
C ARG A 90 -2.06 13.76 -14.40
N TYR A 91 -2.38 12.51 -14.73
CA TYR A 91 -2.91 12.19 -16.05
C TYR A 91 -4.27 12.83 -16.31
N LEU A 92 -5.19 12.76 -15.34
CA LEU A 92 -6.51 13.37 -15.46
C LEU A 92 -6.43 14.90 -15.57
N ASP A 93 -5.53 15.53 -14.80
CA ASP A 93 -5.30 16.98 -14.87
C ASP A 93 -4.79 17.38 -16.27
N GLN A 94 -3.84 16.62 -16.84
CA GLN A 94 -3.31 16.86 -18.20
C GLN A 94 -4.37 16.64 -19.30
N GLU A 95 -5.21 15.61 -19.16
CA GLU A 95 -6.30 15.35 -20.11
C GLU A 95 -7.32 16.49 -20.11
N SER A 96 -7.70 16.97 -18.92
CA SER A 96 -8.58 18.13 -18.75
C SER A 96 -8.00 19.40 -19.39
N GLU A 97 -6.72 19.71 -19.13
CA GLU A 97 -6.03 20.84 -19.74
C GLU A 97 -6.01 20.76 -21.28
N ALA A 98 -5.73 19.57 -21.82
CA ALA A 98 -5.73 19.34 -23.27
C ALA A 98 -7.12 19.53 -23.87
N GLU A 99 -8.18 19.02 -23.23
CA GLU A 99 -9.56 19.26 -23.66
C GLU A 99 -9.92 20.75 -23.66
N HIS A 100 -9.55 21.47 -22.60
CA HIS A 100 -9.80 22.91 -22.49
C HIS A 100 -9.09 23.70 -23.59
N ALA A 101 -7.83 23.35 -23.90
CA ALA A 101 -7.08 23.97 -24.99
C ALA A 101 -7.72 23.69 -26.36
N LEU A 102 -8.14 22.45 -26.62
CA LEU A 102 -8.83 22.10 -27.87
C LEU A 102 -10.16 22.86 -28.03
N LYS A 103 -10.95 22.98 -26.96
CA LYS A 103 -12.20 23.76 -26.97
C LYS A 103 -11.95 25.25 -27.25
N GLN A 104 -10.86 25.83 -26.71
CA GLN A 104 -10.49 27.22 -26.98
C GLN A 104 -10.03 27.45 -28.43
N VAL A 105 -9.24 26.53 -28.98
CA VAL A 105 -8.79 26.59 -30.38
C VAL A 105 -9.98 26.47 -31.34
N GLY A 106 -10.88 25.52 -31.11
CA GLY A 106 -12.08 25.34 -31.94
C GLY A 106 -13.00 26.56 -31.94
N ARG A 107 -13.14 27.23 -30.79
CA ARG A 107 -13.94 28.45 -30.63
C ARG A 107 -13.28 29.72 -31.19
N SER A 108 -11.99 29.68 -31.48
CA SER A 108 -11.27 30.79 -32.14
C SER A 108 -11.24 30.66 -33.67
N ALA A 109 -11.73 29.54 -34.20
CA ALA A 109 -11.80 29.23 -35.63
C ALA A 109 -13.22 29.42 -36.23
N GLU A 110 -14.21 29.73 -35.39
CA GLU A 110 -15.55 30.22 -35.76
C GLU A 110 -15.62 31.75 -35.64
#